data_AF-A0A4Q5LIQ9-F1
#
_entry.id   AF-A0A4Q5LIQ9-F1
#
_cell.length_a   1.000
_cell.length_b   1.000
_cell.length_c   1.000
_cell.angle_alpha   90.00
_cell.angle_beta   90.00
_cell.angle_gamma   90.00
#
_symmetry.space_group_name_H-M   'P 1'
#
loop_
_entity.id
_entity.type
_entity.pdbx_description
1 polymer ?
#
loop_
_entity_poly.entity_id
_entity_poly.type
_entity_poly.pdbx_seq_one_letter_code
_entity_poly.pdbx_strand_id
1 'polypeptide(L)'
;MGKRYLKHILFLTALFTIAYTSAPAQTKSAETVNQELSQSRKKIDSLDKLLINVLGSRQRVVREVGIYKKKNNVPPLQPARFKQVIDRAIAAGGKEGLSAEFVTELMNAIHKESLRIEGDSTLTH
;
A
#
# COMPACT_ATOMS: atom_id res chain seq x y z
N MET A 1 54.07 46.21 16.23
CA MET A 1 52.69 46.23 16.75
C MET A 1 51.76 45.13 16.18
N GLY A 2 52.19 44.27 15.23
CA GLY A 2 51.29 43.36 14.50
C GLY A 2 51.17 41.89 14.95
N LYS A 3 52.07 41.35 15.79
CA LYS A 3 52.04 39.91 16.16
C LYS A 3 51.06 39.53 17.28
N ARG A 4 50.65 40.50 18.12
CA ARG A 4 49.67 40.28 19.21
C ARG A 4 48.23 40.26 18.70
N TYR A 5 47.88 41.15 17.77
CA TYR A 5 46.56 41.20 17.13
C TYR A 5 46.25 39.94 16.30
N LEU A 6 47.24 39.41 15.56
CA LEU A 6 47.06 38.21 14.75
C LEU A 6 46.75 36.97 15.58
N LYS A 7 47.33 36.85 16.79
CA LYS A 7 47.02 35.76 17.73
C LYS A 7 45.59 35.86 18.30
N HIS A 8 45.08 37.06 18.54
CA HIS A 8 43.71 37.25 19.04
C HIS A 8 42.66 36.99 17.96
N ILE A 9 42.92 37.39 16.70
CA ILE A 9 42.06 37.07 15.56
C ILE A 9 42.00 35.56 15.34
N LEU A 10 43.15 34.86 15.41
CA LEU A 10 43.20 33.40 15.28
C LEU A 10 42.41 32.68 16.40
N PHE A 11 42.46 33.21 17.62
CA PHE A 11 41.71 32.68 18.76
C PHE A 11 40.19 32.90 18.62
N LEU A 12 39.77 34.06 18.10
CA LEU A 12 38.36 34.39 17.87
C LEU A 12 37.75 33.55 16.74
N THR A 13 38.48 33.33 15.64
CA THR A 13 38.00 32.46 14.55
C THR A 13 37.94 31.00 14.98
N ALA A 14 38.88 30.53 15.80
CA ALA A 14 38.86 29.18 16.35
C ALA A 14 37.65 28.95 17.28
N LEU A 15 37.28 29.94 18.10
CA LEU A 15 36.09 29.89 18.95
C LEU A 15 34.80 29.83 18.11
N PHE A 16 34.77 30.58 17.00
CA PHE A 16 33.61 30.64 16.10
C PHE A 16 33.43 29.32 15.32
N THR A 17 34.51 28.66 14.89
CA THR A 17 34.42 27.35 14.21
C THR A 17 33.92 26.23 15.11
N ILE A 18 34.30 26.23 16.40
CA ILE A 18 33.85 25.22 17.37
C ILE A 18 32.33 25.33 17.59
N ALA A 19 31.79 26.55 17.63
CA ALA A 19 30.37 26.81 17.85
C ALA A 19 29.48 26.36 16.66
N TYR A 20 29.98 26.38 15.43
CA TYR A 20 29.21 25.93 14.26
C TYR A 20 29.23 24.41 14.05
N THR A 21 30.19 23.68 14.64
CA THR A 21 30.29 22.21 14.47
C THR A 21 29.38 21.40 15.39
N SER A 22 28.68 22.04 16.34
CA SER A 22 27.76 21.35 17.26
C SER A 22 26.35 21.95 17.20
N ALA A 23 25.70 21.88 16.05
CA ALA A 23 24.25 21.74 16.03
C ALA A 23 23.95 20.26 16.31
N PRO A 24 23.55 19.84 17.53
CA PRO A 24 23.12 18.46 17.74
C PRO A 24 21.90 18.21 16.85
N ALA A 25 22.10 17.39 15.81
CA ALA A 25 21.00 16.74 15.11
C ALA A 25 20.19 15.96 16.15
N GLN A 26 19.04 16.51 16.55
CA GLN A 26 18.19 15.91 17.56
C GLN A 26 17.51 14.67 16.96
N THR A 27 18.16 13.52 17.08
CA THR A 27 17.60 12.22 16.70
C THR A 27 16.39 11.94 17.58
N LYS A 28 15.22 11.66 16.99
CA LYS A 28 13.98 11.33 17.73
C LYS A 28 14.24 10.18 18.72
N SER A 29 13.64 10.24 19.92
CA SER A 29 13.79 9.14 20.89
C SER A 29 13.15 7.85 20.36
N ALA A 30 13.65 6.70 20.84
CA ALA A 30 13.12 5.40 20.46
C ALA A 30 11.64 5.26 20.82
N GLU A 31 11.17 5.83 21.93
CA GLU A 31 9.74 5.84 22.27
C GLU A 31 8.92 6.61 21.24
N THR A 32 9.37 7.81 20.82
CA THR A 32 8.65 8.61 19.82
C THR A 32 8.57 7.90 18.48
N VAL A 33 9.66 7.27 18.02
CA VAL A 33 9.67 6.47 16.78
C VAL A 33 8.69 5.31 16.85
N ASN A 34 8.67 4.58 17.97
CA ASN A 34 7.75 3.46 18.18
C ASN A 34 6.27 3.91 18.22
N GLN A 35 5.99 5.07 18.83
CA GLN A 35 4.64 5.63 18.87
C GLN A 35 4.14 6.04 17.48
N GLU A 36 4.95 6.74 16.68
CA GLU A 36 4.59 7.14 15.31
C GLU A 36 4.36 5.92 14.40
N LEU A 37 5.21 4.90 14.53
CA LEU A 37 5.07 3.65 13.78
C LEU A 37 3.80 2.89 14.20
N SER A 38 3.49 2.85 15.49
CA SER A 38 2.26 2.23 16.01
C SER A 38 1.00 2.90 15.44
N GLN A 39 0.99 4.23 15.35
CA GLN A 39 -0.14 4.96 14.75
C GLN A 39 -0.30 4.65 13.27
N SER A 40 0.81 4.58 12.52
CA SER A 40 0.78 4.23 11.09
C SER A 40 0.29 2.79 10.86
N ARG A 41 0.73 1.83 11.68
CA ARG A 41 0.26 0.45 11.63
C ARG A 41 -1.23 0.32 11.90
N LYS A 42 -1.78 1.03 12.89
CA LYS A 42 -3.23 1.07 13.15
C LYS A 42 -4.04 1.56 11.94
N LYS A 43 -3.50 2.52 11.17
CA LYS A 43 -4.12 2.99 9.93
C LYS A 43 -4.11 1.89 8.87
N ILE A 44 -2.99 1.19 8.71
CA ILE A 44 -2.87 0.04 7.79
C ILE A 44 -3.88 -1.05 8.18
N ASP A 45 -3.93 -1.44 9.45
CA ASP A 45 -4.87 -2.47 9.94
C ASP A 45 -6.34 -2.10 9.63
N SER A 46 -6.67 -0.81 9.73
CA SER A 46 -8.00 -0.31 9.42
C SER A 46 -8.32 -0.39 7.92
N LEU A 47 -7.35 -0.07 7.06
CA LEU A 47 -7.46 -0.20 5.60
C LEU A 47 -7.58 -1.67 5.19
N ASP A 48 -6.81 -2.55 5.80
CA ASP A 48 -6.84 -3.99 5.54
C ASP A 48 -8.21 -4.58 5.90
N LYS A 49 -8.79 -4.17 7.03
CA LYS A 49 -10.15 -4.56 7.40
C LYS A 49 -11.18 -4.11 6.36
N LEU A 50 -11.06 -2.88 5.84
CA LEU A 50 -11.93 -2.38 4.78
C LEU A 50 -11.74 -3.20 3.49
N LEU A 51 -10.51 -3.53 3.12
CA LEU A 51 -10.20 -4.33 1.95
C LEU A 51 -10.89 -5.71 2.03
N ILE A 52 -10.77 -6.41 3.16
CA ILE A 52 -11.42 -7.71 3.37
C ILE A 52 -12.95 -7.58 3.30
N ASN A 53 -13.54 -6.53 3.87
CA ASN A 53 -14.98 -6.32 3.80
C ASN A 53 -15.48 -6.07 2.36
N VAL A 54 -14.74 -5.29 1.57
CA VAL A 54 -15.05 -5.04 0.16
C VAL A 54 -14.94 -6.33 -0.64
N LEU A 55 -13.88 -7.11 -0.45
CA LEU A 55 -13.71 -8.40 -1.10
C LEU A 55 -14.84 -9.38 -0.74
N GLY A 56 -15.21 -9.47 0.53
CA GLY A 56 -16.34 -10.29 0.98
C GLY A 56 -17.67 -9.86 0.35
N SER A 57 -17.90 -8.55 0.22
CA SER A 57 -19.07 -8.00 -0.47
C SER A 57 -19.08 -8.37 -1.95
N ARG A 58 -17.94 -8.24 -2.62
CA ARG A 58 -17.76 -8.65 -4.02
C ARG A 58 -18.06 -10.14 -4.19
N GLN A 59 -17.63 -11.01 -3.28
CA GLN A 59 -17.89 -12.45 -3.39
C GLN A 59 -19.36 -12.83 -3.18
N ARG A 60 -20.12 -12.06 -2.38
CA ARG A 60 -21.58 -12.25 -2.30
C ARG A 60 -22.26 -12.00 -3.64
N VAL A 61 -21.90 -10.91 -4.31
CA VAL A 61 -22.39 -10.60 -5.68
C VAL A 61 -21.98 -11.68 -6.68
N VAL A 62 -20.75 -12.19 -6.60
CA VAL A 62 -20.28 -13.30 -7.46
C VAL A 62 -21.14 -14.54 -7.30
N ARG A 63 -21.57 -14.88 -6.07
CA ARG A 63 -22.48 -16.01 -5.84
C ARG A 63 -23.83 -15.82 -6.55
N GLU A 64 -24.41 -14.62 -6.45
CA GLU A 64 -25.66 -14.27 -7.13
C GLU A 64 -25.51 -14.36 -8.66
N VAL A 65 -24.39 -13.85 -9.19
CA VAL A 65 -24.02 -13.96 -10.61
C VAL A 65 -23.86 -15.43 -11.03
N GLY A 66 -23.23 -16.27 -10.20
CA GLY A 66 -23.07 -17.70 -10.45
C GLY A 66 -24.42 -18.42 -10.55
N ILE A 67 -25.35 -18.15 -9.63
CA ILE A 67 -26.73 -18.69 -9.67
C ILE A 67 -27.44 -18.25 -10.95
N TYR A 68 -27.34 -16.96 -11.31
CA TYR A 68 -27.95 -16.44 -12.54
C TYR A 68 -27.36 -17.11 -13.79
N LYS A 69 -26.02 -17.21 -13.88
CA LYS A 69 -25.34 -17.88 -14.98
C LYS A 69 -25.80 -19.33 -15.12
N LYS A 70 -25.86 -20.07 -14.01
CA LYS A 70 -26.34 -21.47 -13.98
C LYS A 70 -27.77 -21.59 -14.52
N LYS A 71 -28.69 -20.74 -14.03
CA LYS A 71 -30.09 -20.73 -14.48
C LYS A 71 -30.23 -20.49 -16.00
N ASN A 72 -29.29 -19.74 -16.58
CA ASN A 72 -29.31 -19.36 -17.99
C ASN A 72 -28.28 -20.12 -18.85
N ASN A 73 -27.69 -21.21 -18.34
CA ASN A 73 -26.66 -22.01 -19.04
C ASN A 73 -25.46 -21.19 -19.56
N VAL A 74 -25.09 -20.14 -18.83
CA VAL A 74 -23.91 -19.30 -19.14
C VAL A 74 -22.68 -19.89 -18.45
N PRO A 75 -21.54 -20.05 -19.13
CA PRO A 75 -20.33 -20.57 -18.51
C PRO A 75 -19.77 -19.61 -17.45
N PRO A 76 -19.22 -20.15 -16.33
CA PRO A 76 -18.56 -19.33 -15.30
C PRO A 76 -17.36 -18.55 -15.84
N LEU A 77 -16.50 -19.21 -16.61
CA LEU A 77 -15.27 -18.65 -17.17
C LEU A 77 -15.55 -17.85 -18.44
N GLN A 78 -15.20 -16.56 -18.42
CA GLN A 78 -15.35 -15.64 -19.56
C GLN A 78 -14.06 -14.81 -19.72
N PRO A 79 -13.04 -15.32 -20.43
CA PRO A 79 -11.70 -14.73 -20.47
C PRO A 79 -11.67 -13.29 -21.00
N ALA A 80 -12.45 -12.99 -22.05
CA ALA A 80 -12.52 -11.65 -22.63
C ALA A 80 -13.07 -10.62 -21.61
N ARG A 81 -14.12 -10.98 -20.86
CA ARG A 81 -14.70 -10.11 -19.83
C ARG A 81 -13.71 -9.88 -18.69
N PHE A 82 -12.96 -10.90 -18.31
CA PHE A 82 -11.96 -10.80 -17.25
C PHE A 82 -10.74 -9.96 -17.68
N LYS A 83 -10.28 -10.08 -18.93
CA LYS A 83 -9.25 -9.20 -19.48
C LYS A 83 -9.63 -7.72 -19.33
N GLN A 84 -10.87 -7.36 -19.65
CA GLN A 84 -11.36 -5.99 -19.46
C GLN A 84 -11.38 -5.55 -17.99
N VAL A 85 -11.56 -6.47 -17.04
CA VAL A 85 -11.44 -6.17 -15.59
C VAL A 85 -10.01 -5.82 -15.25
N ILE A 86 -9.04 -6.63 -15.70
CA ILE A 86 -7.61 -6.40 -15.46
C ILE A 86 -7.19 -5.06 -16.07
N ASP A 87 -7.51 -4.80 -17.34
CA ASP A 87 -7.10 -3.57 -18.03
C ASP A 87 -7.58 -2.31 -17.27
N ARG A 88 -8.82 -2.32 -16.77
CA ARG A 88 -9.37 -1.22 -15.95
C ARG A 88 -8.71 -1.14 -14.58
N ALA A 89 -8.41 -2.27 -13.95
CA ALA A 89 -7.75 -2.31 -12.66
C ALA A 89 -6.33 -1.77 -12.74
N ILE A 90 -5.56 -2.13 -13.79
CA ILE A 90 -4.21 -1.60 -14.03
C ILE A 90 -4.26 -0.08 -14.19
N ALA A 91 -5.20 0.43 -14.99
CA ALA A 91 -5.35 1.87 -15.17
C ALA A 91 -5.71 2.61 -13.87
N ALA A 92 -6.52 1.99 -13.00
CA ALA A 92 -6.84 2.55 -11.68
C ALA A 92 -5.65 2.47 -10.73
N GLY A 93 -5.01 1.30 -10.61
CA GLY A 93 -3.85 1.09 -9.74
C GLY A 93 -2.66 1.97 -10.10
N GLY A 94 -2.44 2.24 -11.39
CA GLY A 94 -1.41 3.18 -11.83
C GLY A 94 -1.61 4.60 -11.30
N LYS A 95 -2.86 5.05 -11.10
CA LYS A 95 -3.15 6.36 -10.49
C LYS A 95 -2.83 6.41 -8.99
N GLU A 96 -2.83 5.25 -8.33
CA GLU A 96 -2.50 5.07 -6.92
C GLU A 96 -1.02 4.69 -6.71
N GLY A 97 -0.20 4.68 -7.77
CA GLY A 97 1.22 4.34 -7.70
C GLY A 97 1.53 2.84 -7.63
N LEU A 98 0.56 1.97 -7.96
CA LEU A 98 0.75 0.51 -8.00
C LEU A 98 1.29 0.05 -9.35
N SER A 99 2.18 -0.95 -9.34
CA SER A 99 2.69 -1.56 -10.57
C SER A 99 1.60 -2.38 -11.27
N ALA A 100 1.67 -2.43 -12.60
CA ALA A 100 0.74 -3.24 -13.40
C ALA A 100 0.84 -4.74 -13.05
N GLU A 101 2.04 -5.22 -12.73
CA GLU A 101 2.32 -6.59 -12.30
C GLU A 101 1.57 -6.92 -11.00
N PHE A 102 1.75 -6.12 -9.95
CA PHE A 102 1.07 -6.30 -8.67
C PHE A 102 -0.46 -6.32 -8.81
N VAL A 103 -1.01 -5.37 -9.57
CA VAL A 103 -2.45 -5.30 -9.79
C VAL A 103 -2.96 -6.52 -10.56
N THR A 104 -2.21 -7.00 -11.54
CA THR A 104 -2.56 -8.18 -12.31
C THR A 104 -2.60 -9.42 -11.42
N GLU A 105 -1.58 -9.64 -10.60
CA GLU A 105 -1.52 -10.75 -9.65
C GLU A 105 -2.68 -10.72 -8.64
N LEU A 106 -2.95 -9.54 -8.07
CA LEU A 106 -4.06 -9.34 -7.13
C LEU A 106 -5.40 -9.68 -7.79
N MET A 107 -5.65 -9.17 -8.99
CA MET A 107 -6.92 -9.43 -9.69
C MET A 107 -7.07 -10.88 -10.12
N ASN A 108 -5.98 -11.56 -10.48
CA ASN A 108 -5.96 -12.99 -10.75
C ASN A 108 -6.31 -13.81 -9.51
N ALA A 109 -5.74 -13.48 -8.35
CA ALA A 109 -6.05 -14.15 -7.09
C ALA A 109 -7.53 -13.98 -6.72
N ILE A 110 -8.06 -12.77 -6.83
CA ILE A 110 -9.48 -12.47 -6.58
C ILE A 110 -10.38 -13.25 -7.55
N HIS A 111 -10.03 -13.32 -8.84
CA HIS A 111 -10.81 -14.04 -9.84
C HIS A 111 -10.81 -15.55 -9.62
N LYS A 112 -9.66 -16.12 -9.26
CA LYS A 112 -9.55 -17.54 -8.90
C LYS A 112 -10.51 -17.91 -7.77
N GLU A 113 -10.57 -17.09 -6.73
CA GLU A 113 -11.53 -17.30 -5.63
C GLU A 113 -12.98 -17.16 -6.09
N SER A 114 -13.27 -16.20 -6.97
CA SER A 114 -14.61 -16.06 -7.55
C SER A 114 -15.04 -17.27 -8.36
N LEU A 115 -14.15 -17.85 -9.18
CA LEU A 115 -14.44 -19.07 -9.94
C LEU A 115 -14.70 -20.26 -9.01
N ARG A 116 -13.95 -20.37 -7.91
CA ARG A 116 -14.18 -21.40 -6.89
C ARG A 116 -15.58 -21.29 -6.29
N ILE A 117 -16.00 -20.07 -5.92
CA ILE A 117 -17.34 -19.81 -5.36
C ILE A 117 -18.45 -20.06 -6.40
N GLU A 118 -18.28 -19.61 -7.64
CA GLU A 118 -19.22 -19.90 -8.73
C GLU A 118 -19.34 -21.41 -8.96
N GLY A 119 -18.21 -22.14 -8.91
CA GLY A 119 -18.14 -23.60 -9.00
C GLY A 119 -18.83 -24.32 -7.84
N ASP A 120 -18.59 -23.94 -6.59
CA ASP A 120 -19.24 -24.54 -5.41
C ASP A 120 -20.77 -24.31 -5.42
N SER A 121 -21.22 -23.16 -5.94
CA SER A 121 -22.65 -22.85 -6.11
C SER A 121 -23.34 -23.79 -7.11
N THR A 122 -22.58 -24.54 -7.92
CA THR A 122 -23.13 -25.58 -8.79
C THR A 122 -23.49 -26.86 -8.04
N LEU A 123 -22.87 -27.13 -6.88
CA LEU A 123 -22.99 -28.38 -6.11
C LEU A 123 -24.10 -28.37 -5.05
N THR A 124 -24.76 -27.23 -4.83
CA THR A 124 -25.89 -27.12 -3.89
C THR A 124 -27.22 -27.24 -4.63
N HIS A 125 -27.56 -28.46 -5.06
CA HIS A 125 -28.92 -28.92 -5.32
C HIS A 125 -28.99 -30.41 -4.99
#